data_AF-A0A4S8I8U1-F1
#
_entry.id   AF-A0A4S8I8U1-F1
#
_cell.length_a   1.000
_cell.length_b   1.000
_cell.length_c   1.000
_cell.angle_alpha   90.00
_cell.angle_beta   90.00
_cell.angle_gamma   90.00
#
_symmetry.space_group_name_H-M   'P 1'
#
loop_
_entity.id
_entity.type
_entity.pdbx_description
1 polymer ?
#
loop_
_entity_poly.entity_id
_entity_poly.type
_entity_poly.pdbx_seq_one_letter_code
_entity_poly.pdbx_strand_id
1 'polypeptide(L)'
;MIHDKVTMESCYYLKDAVLEGGIPFKRRTGGTTFEHHGSDPRFNKLFNHSTRNHSTILINQLLETYRGFDDVKMLVDVGGGTDATLHVITSRHSHIKGVNFDLPLVISGLPPYPGPPPFI
;
A
#
# COMPACT_ATOMS: atom_id res chain seq x y z
N MET A 1 5.35 -10.71 3.44
CA MET A 1 4.81 -10.80 2.06
C MET A 1 5.67 -11.66 1.13
N ILE A 2 6.96 -11.38 0.95
CA ILE A 2 7.80 -12.06 -0.06
C ILE A 2 7.96 -13.57 0.22
N HIS A 3 8.15 -13.94 1.48
CA HIS A 3 8.23 -15.35 1.90
C HIS A 3 6.85 -16.02 2.07
N ASP A 4 5.75 -15.35 1.73
CA ASP A 4 4.44 -15.98 1.79
C ASP A 4 4.33 -17.09 0.74
N LYS A 5 3.61 -18.16 1.08
CA LYS A 5 3.38 -19.30 0.18
C LYS A 5 2.87 -18.85 -1.19
N VAL A 6 1.91 -17.92 -1.26
CA VAL A 6 1.34 -17.45 -2.53
C VAL A 6 2.40 -16.75 -3.38
N THR A 7 3.22 -15.89 -2.76
CA THR A 7 4.30 -15.18 -3.46
C THR A 7 5.39 -16.13 -3.92
N MET A 8 5.82 -17.06 -3.07
CA MET A 8 6.85 -18.05 -3.41
C MET A 8 6.41 -19.01 -4.52
N GLU A 9 5.17 -19.50 -4.45
CA GLU A 9 4.62 -20.38 -5.49
C GLU A 9 4.43 -19.68 -6.83
N SER A 10 4.24 -18.36 -6.83
CA SER A 10 4.20 -17.58 -8.07
C SER A 10 5.52 -17.65 -8.84
N CYS A 11 6.67 -17.79 -8.16
CA CYS A 11 7.97 -17.93 -8.80
C CYS A 11 8.10 -19.20 -9.65
N TYR A 12 7.33 -20.26 -9.36
CA TYR A 12 7.33 -21.49 -10.17
C TYR A 12 6.80 -21.26 -11.59
N TYR A 13 6.00 -20.21 -11.79
CA TYR A 13 5.44 -19.84 -13.10
C TYR A 13 6.28 -18.79 -13.85
N LEU A 14 7.46 -18.43 -13.32
CA LEU A 14 8.31 -17.42 -13.95
C LEU A 14 8.84 -17.87 -15.32
N LYS A 15 9.24 -19.14 -15.43
CA LYS A 15 9.68 -19.73 -16.70
C LYS A 15 8.58 -19.58 -17.77
N ASP A 16 7.36 -19.96 -17.44
CA ASP A 16 6.25 -19.93 -18.40
C ASP A 16 5.89 -18.50 -18.78
N ALA A 17 5.96 -17.55 -17.83
CA ALA A 17 5.76 -16.13 -18.14
C ALA A 17 6.83 -15.57 -19.09
N VAL A 18 8.07 -16.04 -19.02
CA VAL A 18 9.14 -15.66 -19.96
C VAL A 18 8.88 -16.24 -21.36
N LEU A 19 8.43 -17.49 -21.44
CA LEU A 19 8.25 -18.18 -22.72
C LEU A 19 6.95 -17.80 -23.44
N GLU A 20 5.87 -17.59 -22.69
CA GLU A 20 4.51 -17.47 -23.23
C GLU A 20 3.88 -16.11 -22.91
N GLY A 21 4.55 -15.27 -22.13
CA GLY A 21 3.99 -14.03 -21.61
C GLY A 21 3.01 -14.22 -20.43
N GLY A 22 2.51 -13.11 -19.91
CA GLY A 22 1.60 -13.07 -18.76
C GLY A 22 2.29 -12.82 -17.42
N ILE A 23 1.52 -12.93 -16.33
CA ILE A 23 1.98 -12.58 -14.97
C ILE A 23 2.04 -13.87 -14.13
N PRO A 24 3.20 -14.24 -13.55
CA PRO A 24 3.35 -15.47 -12.76
C PRO A 24 2.34 -15.58 -11.61
N PHE A 25 2.12 -14.47 -10.88
CA PHE A 25 1.12 -14.41 -9.82
C PHE A 25 -0.29 -14.74 -10.33
N LYS A 26 -0.68 -14.18 -11.47
CA LYS A 26 -1.99 -14.43 -12.09
C LYS A 26 -2.13 -15.89 -12.52
N ARG A 27 -1.07 -16.51 -13.03
CA ARG A 27 -1.06 -17.95 -13.34
C ARG A 27 -1.27 -18.80 -12.08
N ARG A 28 -0.71 -18.39 -10.94
CA ARG A 28 -0.87 -19.10 -9.67
C ARG A 28 -2.25 -18.91 -9.04
N THR A 29 -2.77 -17.69 -8.99
CA THR A 29 -3.98 -17.36 -8.20
C THR A 29 -5.25 -17.29 -9.05
N GLY A 30 -5.13 -17.27 -10.38
CA GLY A 30 -6.25 -17.08 -11.30
C GLY A 30 -6.70 -15.63 -11.47
N GLY A 31 -6.13 -14.69 -10.70
CA GLY A 31 -6.50 -13.28 -10.70
C GLY A 31 -5.30 -12.36 -10.50
N THR A 32 -5.53 -11.06 -10.63
CA THR A 32 -4.54 -10.05 -10.28
C THR A 32 -4.26 -10.05 -8.77
N THR A 33 -3.16 -9.43 -8.36
CA THR A 33 -2.83 -9.26 -6.93
C THR A 33 -3.94 -8.52 -6.18
N PHE A 34 -4.55 -7.49 -6.79
CA PHE A 34 -5.64 -6.73 -6.20
C PHE A 34 -6.91 -7.58 -5.99
N GLU A 35 -7.29 -8.38 -6.98
CA GLU A 35 -8.42 -9.30 -6.84
C GLU A 35 -8.13 -10.35 -5.75
N HIS A 36 -6.89 -10.84 -5.69
CA HIS A 36 -6.48 -11.81 -4.67
C HIS A 36 -6.54 -11.22 -3.25
N HIS A 37 -6.15 -9.95 -3.06
CA HIS A 37 -6.31 -9.25 -1.77
C HIS A 37 -7.77 -9.23 -1.31
N GLY A 38 -8.74 -9.06 -2.21
CA GLY A 38 -10.16 -9.12 -1.86
C GLY A 38 -10.65 -10.53 -1.49
N SER A 39 -10.01 -11.57 -2.02
CA SER A 39 -10.42 -12.96 -1.82
C SER A 39 -9.75 -13.68 -0.64
N ASP A 40 -8.52 -13.30 -0.26
CA ASP A 40 -7.77 -13.91 0.86
C ASP A 40 -7.48 -12.85 1.95
N PRO A 41 -8.31 -12.79 3.02
CA PRO A 41 -8.11 -11.85 4.12
C PRO A 41 -6.78 -12.01 4.85
N ARG A 42 -6.21 -13.23 4.90
CA ARG A 42 -4.91 -13.50 5.54
C ARG A 42 -3.79 -12.89 4.71
N PHE A 43 -3.82 -13.08 3.39
CA PHE A 43 -2.84 -12.47 2.49
C PHE A 43 -2.98 -10.94 2.47
N ASN A 44 -4.21 -10.40 2.45
CA ASN A 44 -4.46 -8.96 2.54
C ASN A 44 -3.89 -8.35 3.84
N LYS A 45 -4.13 -8.97 4.99
CA LYS A 45 -3.56 -8.52 6.27
C LYS A 45 -2.04 -8.53 6.24
N LEU A 46 -1.44 -9.59 5.69
CA LEU A 46 0.02 -9.70 5.56
C LEU A 46 0.60 -8.64 4.63
N PHE A 47 -0.05 -8.38 3.49
CA PHE A 47 0.33 -7.33 2.55
C PHE A 47 0.30 -5.97 3.23
N ASN A 48 -0.86 -5.59 3.80
CA ASN A 48 -1.05 -4.30 4.46
C ASN A 48 -0.05 -4.05 5.59
N HIS A 49 0.20 -5.06 6.44
CA HIS A 49 1.20 -4.95 7.50
C HIS A 49 2.62 -4.80 6.95
N SER A 50 2.98 -5.56 5.91
CA SER A 50 4.30 -5.46 5.28
C SER A 50 4.51 -4.08 4.66
N THR A 51 3.52 -3.59 3.90
CA THR A 51 3.55 -2.28 3.24
C THR A 51 3.61 -1.14 4.24
N ARG A 52 2.81 -1.19 5.32
CA ARG A 52 2.84 -0.21 6.42
C ARG A 52 4.24 -0.09 7.02
N ASN A 53 4.83 -1.22 7.41
CA ASN A 53 6.14 -1.22 8.07
C ASN A 53 7.24 -0.71 7.13
N HIS A 54 7.24 -1.16 5.87
CA HIS A 54 8.23 -0.74 4.90
C HIS A 54 8.13 0.75 4.58
N SER A 55 6.91 1.25 4.31
CA SER A 55 6.67 2.66 4.02
C SER A 55 7.05 3.55 5.20
N THR A 56 6.76 3.12 6.43
CA THR A 56 7.13 3.87 7.64
C THR A 56 8.65 4.10 7.72
N ILE A 57 9.45 3.08 7.43
CA ILE A 57 10.93 3.19 7.45
C ILE A 57 11.40 4.15 6.36
N LEU A 58 10.96 3.93 5.11
CA LEU A 58 11.40 4.73 3.97
C LEU A 58 11.01 6.20 4.09
N ILE A 59 9.78 6.48 4.51
CA ILE A 59 9.27 7.85 4.64
C ILE A 59 9.98 8.58 5.79
N ASN A 60 10.28 7.90 6.89
CA ASN A 60 11.08 8.50 7.96
C ASN A 60 12.47 8.95 7.47
N GLN A 61 13.14 8.13 6.65
CA GLN A 61 14.42 8.47 6.04
C GLN A 61 14.29 9.58 5.00
N LEU A 62 13.25 9.53 4.16
CA LEU A 62 12.98 10.58 3.17
C LEU A 62 12.87 11.96 3.85
N LEU A 63 12.12 12.04 4.94
CA LEU A 63 11.87 13.28 5.68
C LEU A 63 13.11 13.81 6.44
N GLU A 64 14.24 13.10 6.44
CA GLU A 64 15.50 13.63 6.97
C GLU A 64 16.13 14.65 6.02
N THR A 65 15.91 14.49 4.71
CA THR A 65 16.58 15.28 3.67
C THR A 65 15.64 16.02 2.75
N TYR A 66 14.44 15.47 2.50
CA TYR A 66 13.46 16.06 1.62
C TYR A 66 12.67 17.17 2.31
N ARG A 67 12.74 18.38 1.75
CA ARG A 67 12.05 19.59 2.25
C ARG A 67 10.84 20.00 1.41
N GLY A 68 10.47 19.22 0.39
CA GLY A 68 9.39 19.59 -0.52
C GLY A 68 7.98 19.57 0.12
N PHE A 69 7.86 19.20 1.41
CA PHE A 69 6.62 19.27 2.18
C PHE A 69 6.51 20.53 3.05
N ASP A 70 7.57 21.35 3.16
CA ASP A 70 7.63 22.45 4.14
C ASP A 70 6.55 23.52 3.95
N ASP A 71 6.16 23.80 2.69
CA ASP A 71 5.16 24.82 2.33
C ASP A 71 3.85 24.20 1.79
N VAL A 72 3.70 22.88 1.87
CA VAL A 72 2.52 22.18 1.35
C VAL A 72 1.32 22.44 2.27
N LYS A 73 0.17 22.78 1.68
CA LYS A 73 -1.07 22.98 2.46
C LYS A 73 -1.95 21.75 2.50
N MET A 74 -1.97 21.01 1.39
CA MET A 74 -2.80 19.82 1.23
C MET A 74 -1.99 18.76 0.49
N LEU A 75 -2.02 17.55 1.01
CA LEU A 75 -1.35 16.40 0.43
C LEU A 75 -2.37 15.28 0.22
N VAL A 76 -2.43 14.76 -1.00
CA VAL A 76 -3.25 13.60 -1.34
C VAL A 76 -2.32 12.42 -1.59
N ASP A 77 -2.46 11.36 -0.80
CA ASP A 77 -1.72 10.10 -0.95
C ASP A 77 -2.55 9.13 -1.78
N VAL A 78 -2.22 9.01 -3.08
CA VAL A 78 -2.94 8.18 -4.05
C VAL A 78 -2.37 6.76 -4.02
N GLY A 79 -3.22 5.78 -3.70
CA GLY A 79 -2.78 4.42 -3.40
C GLY A 79 -2.12 4.31 -2.02
N GLY A 80 -2.49 5.18 -1.07
CA GLY A 80 -1.84 5.29 0.24
C GLY A 80 -2.13 4.13 1.20
N GLY A 81 -2.96 3.17 0.80
CA GLY A 81 -3.19 1.92 1.53
C GLY A 81 -3.70 2.18 2.94
N THR A 82 -2.91 1.75 3.93
CA THR A 82 -3.25 1.88 5.36
C THR A 82 -2.86 3.22 5.99
N ASP A 83 -2.76 4.28 5.18
CA ASP A 83 -2.48 5.66 5.61
C ASP A 83 -1.10 5.84 6.29
N ALA A 84 -0.22 4.84 6.23
CA ALA A 84 1.03 4.84 6.96
C ALA A 84 1.96 5.98 6.53
N THR A 85 2.08 6.19 5.21
CA THR A 85 2.91 7.24 4.61
C THR A 85 2.41 8.62 5.00
N LEU A 86 1.13 8.90 4.71
CA LEU A 86 0.52 10.18 5.01
C LEU A 86 0.53 10.49 6.51
N HIS A 87 0.30 9.50 7.38
CA HIS A 87 0.42 9.67 8.82
C HIS A 87 1.82 10.12 9.25
N VAL A 88 2.88 9.49 8.73
CA VAL A 88 4.26 9.89 9.07
C VAL A 88 4.56 11.31 8.56
N ILE A 89 4.15 11.66 7.33
CA ILE A 89 4.38 13.00 6.78
C ILE A 89 3.66 14.06 7.63
N THR A 90 2.36 13.89 7.84
CA THR A 90 1.53 14.85 8.61
C THR A 90 1.96 14.95 10.08
N SER A 91 2.54 13.88 10.67
CA SER A 91 3.09 13.93 12.03
C SER A 91 4.32 14.86 12.16
N ARG A 92 5.14 14.98 11.10
CA ARG A 92 6.27 15.93 11.05
C ARG A 92 5.85 17.30 10.53
N HIS A 93 4.83 17.36 9.68
CA HIS A 93 4.31 18.58 9.05
C HIS A 93 2.84 18.78 9.45
N SER A 94 2.61 19.15 10.72
CA SER A 94 1.26 19.27 11.29
C SER A 94 0.38 20.34 10.63
N HIS A 95 0.97 21.21 9.81
CA HIS A 95 0.26 22.21 9.01
C HIS A 95 -0.39 21.63 7.74
N ILE A 96 -0.01 20.43 7.31
CA ILE A 96 -0.53 19.79 6.09
C ILE A 96 -1.90 19.16 6.38
N LYS A 97 -2.89 19.48 5.56
CA LYS A 97 -4.15 18.72 5.49
C LYS A 97 -3.96 17.49 4.60
N GLY A 98 -3.97 16.31 5.21
CA GLY A 98 -3.83 15.04 4.50
C GLY A 98 -5.17 14.48 3.97
N VAL A 99 -5.12 13.84 2.81
CA VAL A 99 -6.20 12.98 2.27
C VAL A 99 -5.59 11.66 1.80
N ASN A 100 -6.01 10.54 2.38
CA ASN A 100 -5.65 9.20 1.91
C ASN A 100 -6.68 8.74 0.88
N PHE A 101 -6.23 8.35 -0.32
CA PHE A 101 -7.09 7.93 -1.42
C PHE A 101 -6.70 6.54 -1.90
N ASP A 102 -7.62 5.58 -1.81
CA ASP A 102 -7.41 4.19 -2.23
C ASP A 102 -8.73 3.53 -2.65
N LEU A 103 -8.69 2.27 -3.09
CA LEU A 103 -9.85 1.48 -3.46
C LEU A 103 -10.83 1.37 -2.28
N PRO A 104 -12.17 1.34 -2.54
CA PRO A 104 -13.18 1.24 -1.49
C PRO A 104 -12.95 0.04 -0.54
N LEU A 105 -12.54 -1.10 -1.09
CA LEU A 105 -12.21 -2.30 -0.32
C LEU A 105 -11.09 -2.04 0.70
N VAL A 106 -10.07 -1.26 0.34
CA VAL A 106 -8.95 -0.94 1.21
C VAL A 106 -9.39 0.04 2.30
N ILE A 107 -10.08 1.13 1.92
CA ILE A 107 -10.56 2.14 2.85
C ILE A 107 -11.54 1.56 3.88
N SER A 108 -12.41 0.64 3.47
CA SER A 108 -13.38 -0.01 4.37
C SER A 108 -12.75 -0.83 5.51
N GLY A 109 -11.51 -1.29 5.33
CA GLY A 109 -10.78 -2.06 6.33
C GLY A 109 -9.99 -1.21 7.33
N LEU A 110 -9.99 0.12 7.19
CA LEU A 110 -9.23 1.02 8.05
C LEU A 110 -10.01 1.35 9.33
N PRO A 111 -9.31 1.56 10.46
CA PRO A 111 -9.95 2.15 11.63
C PRO A 111 -10.49 3.55 11.27
N PRO A 112 -11.59 3.99 11.90
CA PRO A 112 -12.15 5.32 11.68
C PRO A 112 -11.07 6.38 11.86
N TYR A 113 -10.94 7.28 10.88
CA TYR A 113 -9.98 8.38 10.96
C TYR A 113 -10.40 9.34 12.08
N PRO A 114 -9.48 9.78 12.97
CA PRO A 114 -9.81 10.76 14.01
C PRO A 114 -10.09 12.19 13.50
N GLY A 115 -9.85 12.43 12.21
CA GLY A 115 -10.01 13.73 11.54
C GLY A 115 -11.27 13.82 10.66
N PRO A 116 -11.53 14.99 10.05
CA PRO A 116 -12.65 15.15 9.13
C PRO A 116 -12.58 14.11 8.00
N PRO A 117 -13.73 13.59 7.54
CA PRO A 117 -13.77 12.48 6.60
C PRO A 117 -12.99 12.81 5.31
N PRO A 118 -12.26 11.84 4.72
CA PRO A 118 -11.67 12.05 3.40
C PRO A 118 -12.80 12.34 2.42
N PHE A 119 -12.63 13.37 1.59
CA PHE A 119 -13.55 13.63 0.50
C PHE A 119 -13.45 12.45 -0.46
N ILE A 120 -14.59 11.76 -0.65
CA ILE A 120 -14.78 10.62 -1.53
C ILE A 120 -14.61 11.06 -2.98
#